data_AF-A0AAE1J9R9-F1
#
_entry.id   AF-A0AAE1J9R9-F1
#
_cell.length_a   1.000
_cell.length_b   1.000
_cell.length_c   1.000
_cell.angle_alpha   90.00
_cell.angle_beta   90.00
_cell.angle_gamma   90.00
#
_symmetry.space_group_name_H-M   'P 1'
#
loop_
_entity.id
_entity.type
_entity.pdbx_description
1 polymer ?
#
loop_
_entity_poly.entity_id
_entity_poly.type
_entity_poly.pdbx_seq_one_letter_code
_entity_poly.pdbx_strand_id
1 'polypeptide(L)'
;MRPFTELHTSVYKPFLRQLLKQAANRKMKRVASMAPFEACYDSSTIHRSGVPSIHLELQEGVTWTIHETNLMVKTKHNVVCLGFVDGGTRPTKSLAKASIVIGGHQLEDNLLVFDFDSSKLSFSPSLLLQNTSCSHF
;
A
#
# COMPACT_ATOMS: atom_id res chain seq x y z
N MET A 1 -16.70 0.77 -0.16
CA MET A 1 -15.32 1.31 -0.06
C MET A 1 -14.35 0.14 -0.17
N ARG A 2 -13.23 0.29 -0.88
CA ARG A 2 -12.16 -0.73 -0.93
C ARG A 2 -11.18 -0.42 0.21
N PRO A 3 -11.03 -1.32 1.21
CA PRO A 3 -10.19 -1.03 2.38
C PRO A 3 -8.69 -1.04 2.03
N PHE A 4 -8.29 -1.87 1.07
CA PHE A 4 -6.91 -2.05 0.64
C PHE A 4 -6.78 -1.77 -0.85
N THR A 5 -5.56 -1.46 -1.28
CA THR A 5 -5.28 -1.21 -2.70
C THR A 5 -5.48 -2.48 -3.51
N GLU A 6 -6.29 -2.37 -4.55
CA GLU A 6 -6.56 -3.46 -5.49
C GLU A 6 -5.77 -3.22 -6.76
N LEU A 7 -4.99 -4.21 -7.18
CA LEU A 7 -4.24 -4.19 -8.42
C LEU A 7 -4.85 -5.19 -9.38
N HIS A 8 -5.06 -4.78 -10.64
CA HIS A 8 -5.41 -5.72 -11.69
C HIS A 8 -4.38 -6.86 -11.74
N THR A 9 -4.81 -8.10 -12.00
CA THR A 9 -3.95 -9.29 -11.91
C THR A 9 -2.64 -9.16 -12.69
N SER A 10 -2.66 -8.50 -13.86
CA SER A 10 -1.44 -8.30 -14.67
C SER A 10 -0.40 -7.39 -14.00
N VAL A 11 -0.84 -6.50 -13.10
CA VAL A 11 0.01 -5.63 -12.29
C VAL A 11 0.35 -6.31 -10.95
N TYR A 12 -0.64 -6.96 -10.32
CA TYR A 12 -0.48 -7.61 -9.01
C TYR A 12 0.61 -8.69 -9.01
N LYS A 13 0.61 -9.59 -10.00
CA LYS A 13 1.56 -10.72 -10.06
C LYS A 13 3.02 -10.31 -10.14
N PRO A 14 3.47 -9.43 -11.07
CA PRO A 14 4.86 -8.96 -11.08
C PRO A 14 5.20 -8.12 -9.84
N PHE A 15 4.27 -7.29 -9.38
CA PHE A 15 4.42 -6.49 -8.16
C PHE A 15 4.71 -7.36 -6.93
N LEU A 16 3.87 -8.36 -6.68
CA LEU A 16 4.01 -9.27 -5.55
C LEU A 16 5.33 -10.05 -5.62
N ARG A 17 5.70 -10.55 -6.80
CA ARG A 17 6.99 -11.26 -7.00
C ARG A 17 8.19 -10.40 -6.62
N GLN A 18 8.21 -9.13 -7.04
CA GLN A 18 9.29 -8.22 -6.72
C GLN A 18 9.34 -7.93 -5.21
N LEU A 19 8.19 -7.70 -4.58
CA LEU A 19 8.13 -7.43 -3.15
C LEU A 19 8.57 -8.63 -2.32
N LEU A 20 8.16 -9.84 -2.68
CA LEU A 20 8.62 -11.08 -2.06
C LEU A 20 10.15 -11.23 -2.14
N LYS A 21 10.74 -10.89 -3.28
CA LYS A 21 12.20 -10.89 -3.46
C LYS A 21 12.89 -9.86 -2.55
N GLN A 22 12.36 -8.65 -2.47
CA GLN A 22 12.91 -7.61 -1.59
C GLN A 22 12.77 -7.97 -0.11
N ALA A 23 11.63 -8.54 0.30
CA ALA A 23 11.40 -8.99 1.66
C ALA A 23 12.39 -10.11 2.06
N ALA A 24 12.64 -11.06 1.15
CA ALA A 24 13.64 -12.12 1.36
C ALA A 24 15.06 -11.54 1.53
N ASN A 25 15.46 -10.57 0.69
CA ASN A 25 16.75 -9.88 0.83
C ASN A 25 16.90 -9.15 2.18
N ARG A 26 15.77 -8.69 2.74
CA ARG A 26 15.70 -8.04 4.05
C ARG A 26 15.48 -9.02 5.21
N LYS A 27 15.56 -10.33 4.96
CA LYS A 27 15.43 -11.41 5.95
C LYS A 27 14.08 -11.44 6.67
N MET A 28 13.02 -10.92 6.04
CA MET A 28 11.66 -11.04 6.56
C MET A 28 11.20 -12.50 6.47
N LYS A 29 10.77 -13.07 7.59
CA LYS A 29 10.31 -14.47 7.65
C LYS A 29 8.87 -14.58 7.20
N ARG A 30 8.65 -15.23 6.06
CA ARG A 30 7.30 -15.49 5.53
C ARG A 30 6.54 -16.46 6.44
N VAL A 31 5.26 -16.17 6.65
CA VAL A 31 4.30 -17.06 7.36
C VAL A 31 3.13 -17.40 6.45
N ALA A 32 2.18 -18.20 6.96
CA ALA A 32 0.97 -18.53 6.23
C ALA A 32 0.23 -17.26 5.80
N SER A 33 -0.20 -17.23 4.54
CA SER A 33 -1.01 -16.14 3.99
C SER A 33 -2.33 -16.03 4.75
N MET A 34 -2.82 -14.80 4.91
CA MET A 34 -4.06 -14.51 5.60
C MET A 34 -4.98 -13.77 4.65
N ALA A 35 -6.03 -14.44 4.17
CA ALA A 35 -6.98 -13.84 3.24
C ALA A 35 -7.48 -12.48 3.77
N PRO A 36 -7.54 -11.44 2.92
CA PRO A 36 -7.31 -11.47 1.47
C PRO A 36 -5.83 -11.33 1.03
N PHE A 37 -4.87 -11.33 1.96
CA PHE A 37 -3.46 -11.06 1.69
C PHE A 37 -2.64 -12.32 1.38
N GLU A 38 -1.80 -12.22 0.34
CA GLU A 38 -0.96 -13.35 -0.11
C GLU A 38 0.47 -13.33 0.46
N ALA A 39 0.96 -12.16 0.90
CA ALA A 39 2.28 -12.00 1.51
C ALA A 39 2.15 -11.55 2.96
N CYS A 40 2.40 -12.48 3.88
CA CYS A 40 2.40 -12.23 5.32
C CYS A 40 3.73 -12.68 5.94
N TYR A 41 4.14 -11.98 6.99
CA TYR A 41 5.43 -12.14 7.65
C TYR A 41 5.30 -12.11 9.16
N ASP A 42 6.25 -12.76 9.81
CA ASP A 42 6.45 -12.70 11.26
C ASP A 42 6.95 -11.30 11.63
N SER A 43 6.15 -10.54 12.39
CA SER A 43 6.49 -9.15 12.72
C SER A 43 7.74 -9.03 13.58
N SER A 44 8.15 -10.08 14.29
CA SER A 44 9.39 -10.08 15.09
C SER A 44 10.66 -10.05 14.23
N THR A 45 10.54 -10.39 12.94
CA THR A 45 11.64 -10.41 11.97
C THR A 45 11.76 -9.13 11.17
N ILE A 46 10.86 -8.17 11.39
CA ILE A 46 10.85 -6.89 10.70
C ILE A 46 11.60 -5.88 11.56
N HIS A 47 12.79 -5.51 11.11
CA HIS A 47 13.56 -4.40 11.70
C HIS A 47 13.00 -3.05 11.22
N ARG A 48 13.27 -1.95 11.94
CA ARG A 48 12.75 -0.60 11.62
C ARG A 48 13.08 -0.09 10.20
N SER A 49 14.10 -0.64 9.54
CA SER A 49 14.48 -0.34 8.15
C SER A 49 14.17 -1.52 7.19
N GLY A 50 13.41 -2.50 7.66
CA GLY A 50 13.26 -3.82 7.05
C GLY A 50 12.15 -3.91 6.00
N VAL A 51 11.25 -2.92 5.91
CA VAL A 51 10.14 -2.95 4.95
C VAL A 51 10.52 -2.21 3.67
N PRO A 52 10.38 -2.82 2.48
CA PRO A 52 10.60 -2.15 1.20
C PRO A 52 9.66 -0.96 1.02
N SER A 53 10.16 0.18 0.55
CA SER A 53 9.33 1.32 0.15
C SER A 53 8.67 1.06 -1.20
N ILE A 54 7.46 1.60 -1.39
CA ILE A 54 6.78 1.60 -2.68
C ILE A 54 6.62 3.05 -3.13
N HIS A 55 6.95 3.30 -4.40
CA HIS A 55 6.85 4.59 -5.03
C HIS A 55 5.88 4.47 -6.22
N LEU A 56 4.85 5.32 -6.23
CA LEU A 56 4.00 5.53 -7.39
C LEU A 56 4.58 6.73 -8.14
N GLU A 57 5.24 6.46 -9.26
CA GLU A 57 5.73 7.50 -10.15
C GLU A 57 4.56 8.07 -10.96
N LEU A 58 4.34 9.36 -10.83
CA LEU A 58 3.27 10.12 -11.48
C LEU A 58 3.84 11.00 -12.59
N GLN A 59 2.96 11.78 -13.22
CA GLN A 59 3.36 12.73 -14.25
C GLN A 59 4.32 13.79 -13.68
N GLU A 60 5.12 14.39 -14.58
CA GLU A 60 6.02 15.50 -14.24
C GLU A 60 7.11 15.17 -13.19
N GLY A 61 7.43 13.88 -13.03
CA GLY A 61 8.46 13.43 -12.08
C GLY A 61 8.02 13.51 -10.61
N VAL A 62 6.72 13.66 -10.37
CA VAL A 62 6.15 13.63 -9.02
C VAL A 62 6.05 12.19 -8.54
N THR A 63 6.48 11.92 -7.30
CA THR A 63 6.44 10.58 -6.71
C THR A 63 5.55 10.57 -5.46
N TRP A 64 4.58 9.67 -5.41
CA TRP A 64 3.87 9.35 -4.16
C TRP A 64 4.54 8.15 -3.48
N THR A 65 5.12 8.37 -2.30
CA THR A 65 5.71 7.29 -1.49
C THR A 65 4.70 6.68 -0.53
N ILE A 66 4.50 5.37 -0.61
CA ILE A 66 3.72 4.59 0.36
C ILE A 66 4.68 4.10 1.44
N HIS A 67 4.49 4.63 2.65
CA HIS A 67 5.32 4.32 3.80
C HIS A 67 4.90 3.00 4.47
N GLU A 68 5.76 2.48 5.35
CA GLU A 68 5.58 1.20 6.04
C GLU A 68 4.20 1.06 6.70
N THR A 69 3.73 2.11 7.37
CA THR A 69 2.43 2.14 8.07
C THR A 69 1.25 1.97 7.12
N ASN A 70 1.36 2.52 5.91
CA ASN A 70 0.36 2.41 4.84
C ASN A 70 0.60 1.19 3.92
N LEU A 71 1.68 0.45 4.15
CA LEU A 71 2.07 -0.72 3.36
C LEU A 71 1.71 -2.03 4.06
N MET A 72 1.97 -2.11 5.36
CA MET A 72 1.84 -3.31 6.16
C MET A 72 0.58 -3.25 7.03
N VAL A 73 -0.22 -4.30 6.97
CA VAL A 73 -1.46 -4.47 7.74
C VAL A 73 -1.19 -5.45 8.87
N LYS A 74 -1.40 -5.03 10.11
CA LYS A 74 -1.35 -5.94 11.27
C LYS A 74 -2.62 -6.77 11.32
N THR A 75 -2.51 -8.07 11.11
CA THR A 75 -3.68 -8.97 11.00
C THR A 75 -3.92 -9.79 12.25
N LYS A 76 -2.86 -10.25 12.92
CA LYS A 76 -2.91 -11.06 14.15
C LYS A 76 -1.72 -10.72 15.05
N HIS A 77 -1.71 -11.29 16.26
CA HIS A 77 -0.54 -11.23 17.11
C HIS A 77 0.67 -11.82 16.36
N ASN A 78 1.71 -11.02 16.23
CA ASN A 78 2.97 -11.31 15.52
C ASN A 78 2.88 -11.55 14.00
N VAL A 79 1.77 -11.19 13.35
CA VAL A 79 1.64 -11.30 11.88
C VAL A 79 1.30 -9.96 11.27
N VAL A 80 2.10 -9.57 10.28
CA VAL A 80 1.81 -8.44 9.40
C VAL A 80 1.77 -8.90 7.94
N CYS A 81 0.87 -8.32 7.17
CA CYS A 81 0.65 -8.67 5.77
C CYS A 81 0.77 -7.46 4.86
N LEU A 82 1.12 -7.68 3.61
CA LEU A 82 1.11 -6.65 2.58
C LEU A 82 -0.33 -6.19 2.30
N GLY A 83 -0.60 -4.90 2.46
CA GLY A 83 -1.92 -4.27 2.24
C GLY A 83 -2.32 -4.07 0.78
N PHE A 84 -1.95 -5.00 -0.11
CA PHE A 84 -2.28 -5.00 -1.53
C PHE A 84 -2.91 -6.35 -1.90
N VAL A 85 -3.97 -6.32 -2.72
CA VAL A 85 -4.74 -7.51 -3.10
C VAL A 85 -4.91 -7.63 -4.62
N ASP A 86 -5.04 -8.86 -5.11
CA ASP A 86 -5.38 -9.11 -6.52
C ASP A 86 -6.84 -8.75 -6.78
N GLY A 87 -7.07 -7.74 -7.62
CA GLY A 87 -8.40 -7.26 -8.04
C GLY A 87 -9.05 -8.12 -9.13
N GLY A 88 -8.33 -9.12 -9.66
CA GLY A 88 -8.78 -9.98 -10.75
C GLY A 88 -8.53 -9.41 -12.14
N THR A 89 -9.02 -10.13 -13.16
CA THR A 89 -8.85 -9.81 -14.59
C THR A 89 -9.96 -8.95 -15.18
N ARG A 90 -11.06 -8.80 -14.46
CA ARG A 90 -12.13 -7.86 -14.78
C ARG A 90 -12.13 -6.83 -13.67
N PRO A 91 -12.23 -5.51 -13.96
CA PRO A 91 -12.43 -4.52 -12.92
C PRO A 91 -13.74 -4.86 -12.21
N THR A 92 -13.64 -5.60 -11.10
CA THR A 92 -14.82 -6.07 -10.41
C THR A 92 -15.41 -4.83 -9.73
N LYS A 93 -16.52 -4.32 -10.29
CA LYS A 93 -17.36 -3.29 -9.66
C LYS A 93 -16.79 -1.87 -9.54
N SER A 94 -15.91 -1.43 -10.45
CA SER A 94 -15.52 -0.01 -10.54
C SER A 94 -16.10 0.63 -11.81
N LEU A 95 -16.72 1.80 -11.67
CA LEU A 95 -17.17 2.66 -12.79
C LEU A 95 -16.00 3.11 -13.70
N ALA A 96 -14.77 3.08 -13.18
CA ALA A 96 -13.54 3.30 -13.93
C ALA A 96 -12.82 1.96 -14.15
N LYS A 97 -12.41 1.66 -15.40
CA LYS A 97 -11.52 0.55 -15.76
C LYS A 97 -10.08 0.79 -15.26
N ALA A 98 -9.91 1.03 -13.97
CA ALA A 98 -8.61 1.34 -13.36
C ALA A 98 -7.84 0.05 -13.08
N SER A 99 -6.56 0.02 -13.48
CA SER A 99 -5.64 -1.08 -13.16
C SER A 99 -5.11 -1.03 -11.72
N ILE A 100 -5.22 0.14 -11.09
CA ILE A 100 -4.78 0.41 -9.71
C ILE A 100 -5.90 1.21 -9.05
N VAL A 101 -6.45 0.68 -7.95
CA VAL A 101 -7.44 1.37 -7.13
C VAL A 101 -6.83 1.53 -5.74
N ILE A 102 -6.46 2.76 -5.38
CA ILE A 102 -5.88 3.06 -4.07
C ILE A 102 -6.94 2.89 -2.98
N GLY A 103 -6.66 2.04 -2.00
CA GLY A 103 -7.57 1.72 -0.90
C GLY A 103 -7.41 2.63 0.31
N GLY A 104 -8.37 2.58 1.23
CA GLY A 104 -8.40 3.41 2.44
C GLY A 104 -7.12 3.32 3.28
N HIS A 105 -6.61 2.11 3.51
CA HIS A 105 -5.37 1.88 4.29
C HIS A 105 -4.16 2.63 3.71
N GLN A 106 -4.11 2.81 2.39
CA GLN A 106 -3.03 3.57 1.74
C GLN A 106 -3.22 5.08 1.83
N LEU A 107 -4.44 5.55 2.09
CA LEU A 107 -4.78 6.96 2.24
C LEU A 107 -4.72 7.45 3.68
N GLU A 108 -4.77 6.54 4.66
CA GLU A 108 -4.68 6.87 6.08
C GLU A 108 -3.45 7.72 6.39
N ASP A 109 -3.62 8.75 7.22
CA ASP A 109 -2.58 9.69 7.62
C ASP A 109 -1.83 10.35 6.46
N ASN A 110 -2.49 10.52 5.30
CA ASN A 110 -2.03 11.37 4.22
C ASN A 110 -3.09 12.45 3.97
N LEU A 111 -2.68 13.72 3.88
CA LEU A 111 -3.60 14.79 3.51
C LEU A 111 -3.77 14.80 1.99
N LEU A 112 -5.00 14.60 1.52
CA LEU A 112 -5.37 14.71 0.12
C LEU A 112 -6.21 15.96 -0.10
N VAL A 113 -5.83 16.77 -1.09
CA VAL A 113 -6.58 17.95 -1.51
C VAL A 113 -7.05 17.75 -2.94
N PHE A 114 -8.36 17.69 -3.12
CA PHE A 114 -9.03 17.60 -4.40
C PHE A 114 -9.45 19.01 -4.82
N ASP A 115 -8.65 19.64 -5.67
CA ASP A 115 -8.93 20.96 -6.24
C ASP A 115 -9.61 20.77 -7.60
N PHE A 116 -10.92 20.95 -7.62
CA PHE A 116 -11.74 20.84 -8.83
C PHE A 116 -11.55 22.02 -9.78
N ASP A 117 -11.25 23.21 -9.25
CA ASP A 117 -11.10 24.43 -10.06
C ASP A 117 -9.83 24.37 -10.90
N SER A 118 -8.73 23.87 -10.32
CA SER A 118 -7.48 23.67 -11.05
C SER A 118 -7.30 22.26 -11.62
N SER A 119 -8.26 21.36 -11.42
CA SER A 119 -8.19 19.94 -11.81
C SER A 119 -6.95 19.22 -11.28
N LYS A 120 -6.59 19.49 -10.02
CA LYS A 120 -5.39 18.94 -9.36
C LYS A 120 -5.74 18.09 -8.16
N LEU A 121 -5.00 16.99 -8.03
CA LEU A 121 -4.88 16.24 -6.79
C LEU A 121 -3.53 16.56 -6.17
N SER A 122 -3.53 17.10 -4.95
CA SER A 122 -2.32 17.24 -4.13
C SER A 122 -2.36 16.26 -2.98
N PHE A 123 -1.20 15.76 -2.58
CA PHE A 123 -1.05 14.84 -1.47
C PHE A 123 0.19 15.21 -0.66
N SER A 124 0.11 15.04 0.65
CA SER A 124 1.28 15.16 1.54
C SER A 124 2.06 13.84 1.62
N PRO A 125 3.31 13.86 2.09
CA PRO A 125 3.89 12.69 2.74
C PRO A 125 3.03 12.25 3.93
N SER A 126 3.30 11.05 4.47
CA SER A 126 2.59 10.59 5.67
C SER A 126 2.76 11.58 6.82
N LEU A 127 1.64 12.01 7.41
CA LEU A 127 1.57 12.93 8.55
C LEU A 127 2.29 12.38 9.78
N LEU A 128 2.38 11.05 9.90
CA LEU A 128 3.12 10.37 10.97
C LEU A 128 4.61 10.73 10.97
N LEU A 129 5.18 11.05 9.81
CA LEU A 129 6.56 11.54 9.69
C LEU A 129 6.73 12.97 10.22
N GLN A 130 5.62 13.71 10.33
CA GLN A 130 5.57 15.06 10.88
C GLN A 130 5.07 15.06 12.34
N ASN A 131 5.04 13.89 12.99
CA ASN A 131 4.53 13.72 14.36
C ASN A 131 3.06 14.18 14.53
N THR A 132 2.23 14.02 13.51
CA THR A 132 0.78 14.26 13.57
C THR A 132 -0.01 13.16 12.85
N SER A 133 -1.34 13.20 12.92
CA SER A 133 -2.22 12.23 12.25
C SER A 133 -3.49 12.93 11.77
N CYS A 134 -4.28 12.25 10.94
CA CYS A 134 -5.59 12.77 10.54
C CYS A 134 -6.54 12.97 11.73
N SER A 135 -6.37 12.21 12.82
CA SER A 135 -7.22 12.30 14.02
C SER A 135 -6.92 13.50 14.92
N HIS A 136 -5.90 14.30 14.61
CA HIS A 136 -5.56 15.52 15.35
C HIS A 136 -6.25 16.78 14.80
N PHE A 137 -7.17 16.62 13.84
CA PHE A 137 -8.00 17.67 13.23
C PHE A 137 -9.47 17.27 13.28
#